data_AF-A0A452QFY0-F1
#
_entry.id   AF-A0A452QFY0-F1
#
_cell.length_a   1.000
_cell.length_b   1.000
_cell.length_c   1.000
_cell.angle_alpha   90.00
_cell.angle_beta   90.00
_cell.angle_gamma   90.00
#
_symmetry.space_group_name_H-M   'P 1'
#
loop_
_entity.id
_entity.type
_entity.pdbx_description
1 polymer ?
#
loop_
_entity_poly.entity_id
_entity_poly.type
_entity_poly.pdbx_seq_one_letter_code
_entity_poly.pdbx_strand_id
1 'polypeptide(L)'
;MNYVAEVIWDYYNLTFFKFVSQIADPTLAEMGKNLKEAMKMLEDSQRRAEEENGKKITGDIPGPLQGSGQDMVSILQLVQNLMHGDEDEAPQSTR
;
A
#
# COMPACT_ATOMS: atom_id res chain seq x y z
N MET A 1 -17.36 -31.08 38.59
CA MET A 1 -18.15 -31.59 37.44
C MET A 1 -17.65 -31.09 36.08
N ASN A 2 -16.87 -29.99 35.99
CA ASN A 2 -16.54 -29.38 34.69
C ASN A 2 -15.26 -29.91 34.03
N TYR A 3 -14.25 -30.33 34.79
CA TYR A 3 -12.96 -30.76 34.22
C TYR A 3 -13.08 -31.97 33.29
N VAL A 4 -13.89 -32.95 33.66
CA VAL A 4 -14.10 -34.15 32.82
C VAL A 4 -14.85 -33.80 31.53
N ALA A 5 -15.82 -32.89 31.59
CA ALA A 5 -16.56 -32.44 30.42
C ALA A 5 -15.67 -31.62 29.46
N GLU A 6 -14.77 -30.80 30.01
CA GLU A 6 -13.81 -29.98 29.25
C GLU A 6 -12.78 -30.86 28.54
N VAL A 7 -12.19 -31.85 29.23
CA VAL A 7 -11.27 -32.81 28.63
C VAL A 7 -11.94 -33.62 27.51
N ILE A 8 -13.20 -34.03 27.71
CA ILE A 8 -13.96 -34.75 26.68
C ILE A 8 -14.26 -33.83 25.49
N TRP A 9 -14.68 -32.60 25.74
CA TRP A 9 -14.94 -31.62 24.70
C TRP A 9 -13.70 -31.33 23.86
N ASP A 10 -12.55 -31.12 24.50
CA ASP A 10 -11.26 -30.90 23.83
C ASP A 10 -10.84 -32.10 23.00
N TYR A 11 -11.05 -33.32 23.51
CA TYR A 11 -10.77 -34.54 22.77
C TYR A 11 -11.62 -34.63 21.48
N TYR A 12 -12.93 -34.36 21.57
CA TYR A 12 -13.80 -34.39 20.40
C TYR A 12 -13.49 -33.25 19.41
N ASN A 13 -13.21 -32.05 19.90
CA ASN A 13 -12.87 -30.90 19.07
C ASN A 13 -11.55 -31.12 18.31
N LEU A 14 -10.51 -31.61 19.01
CA LEU A 14 -9.23 -31.96 18.39
C LEU A 14 -9.37 -33.08 17.36
N THR A 15 -10.16 -34.12 17.66
CA THR A 15 -10.42 -35.24 16.75
C THR A 15 -11.18 -34.77 15.50
N PHE A 16 -12.19 -33.92 15.69
CA PHE A 16 -12.98 -33.33 14.60
C PHE A 16 -12.12 -32.42 13.72
N PHE A 17 -11.32 -31.53 14.30
CA PHE A 17 -10.43 -30.64 13.56
C PHE A 17 -9.38 -31.44 12.77
N LYS A 18 -8.82 -32.49 13.38
CA LYS A 18 -7.88 -33.39 12.69
C LYS A 18 -8.54 -34.13 11.53
N PHE A 19 -9.77 -34.59 11.70
CA PHE A 19 -10.55 -35.22 10.64
C PHE A 19 -10.83 -34.23 9.49
N VAL A 20 -11.36 -33.05 9.79
CA VAL A 20 -11.62 -31.98 8.80
C VAL A 20 -10.33 -31.61 8.06
N SER A 21 -9.21 -31.51 8.76
CA SER A 21 -7.90 -31.24 8.17
C SER A 21 -7.40 -32.38 7.27
N GLN A 22 -7.78 -33.63 7.52
CA GLN A 22 -7.43 -34.79 6.70
C GLN A 22 -8.32 -34.95 5.47
N ILE A 23 -9.59 -34.54 5.55
CA ILE A 23 -10.54 -34.56 4.42
C ILE A 23 -10.57 -33.23 3.65
N ALA A 24 -9.82 -32.23 4.10
CA ALA A 24 -9.68 -30.97 3.37
C ALA A 24 -9.17 -31.28 1.96
N ASP A 25 -9.94 -30.82 0.97
CA ASP A 25 -9.71 -31.09 -0.44
C ASP A 25 -8.24 -30.76 -0.83
N PRO A 26 -7.55 -31.64 -1.59
CA PRO A 26 -6.16 -31.41 -1.99
C PRO A 26 -5.94 -30.06 -2.66
N THR A 27 -6.91 -29.59 -3.45
CA THR A 27 -6.89 -28.27 -4.10
C THR A 27 -7.04 -27.15 -3.07
N LEU A 28 -7.92 -27.31 -2.06
CA LEU A 28 -8.04 -26.32 -0.99
C LEU A 28 -6.77 -26.23 -0.13
N ALA A 29 -6.13 -27.37 0.13
CA ALA A 29 -4.85 -27.40 0.84
C ALA A 29 -3.71 -26.73 0.04
N GLU A 30 -3.69 -26.92 -1.27
CA GLU A 30 -2.74 -26.27 -2.17
C GLU A 30 -2.99 -24.75 -2.28
N MET A 31 -4.25 -24.33 -2.38
CA MET A 31 -4.64 -22.91 -2.33
C MET A 31 -4.25 -22.25 -1.00
N GLY A 32 -4.43 -22.95 0.12
CA GLY A 32 -4.01 -22.46 1.45
C GLY A 32 -2.49 -22.27 1.55
N LYS A 33 -1.70 -23.15 0.94
CA LYS A 33 -0.24 -23.00 0.87
C LYS A 33 0.16 -21.80 0.01
N ASN A 34 -0.43 -21.67 -1.19
CA ASN A 34 -0.14 -20.58 -2.11
C ASN A 34 -0.49 -19.21 -1.49
N LEU A 35 -1.64 -19.13 -0.80
CA LEU A 35 -2.05 -17.90 -0.10
C LEU A 35 -1.06 -17.53 1.01
N LYS A 36 -0.62 -18.50 1.82
CA LYS A 36 0.36 -18.27 2.89
C LYS A 36 1.70 -17.77 2.35
N GLU A 37 2.15 -18.32 1.23
CA GLU A 37 3.39 -17.90 0.57
C GLU A 37 3.27 -16.48 0.00
N ALA A 38 2.16 -16.17 -0.67
CA ALA A 38 1.88 -14.83 -1.19
C ALA A 38 1.85 -13.76 -0.08
N MET A 39 1.25 -14.07 1.09
CA MET A 39 1.25 -13.16 2.23
C MET A 39 2.66 -12.89 2.76
N LYS A 40 3.49 -13.93 2.89
CA LYS A 40 4.88 -13.78 3.33
C LYS A 40 5.69 -12.93 2.35
N MET A 41 5.52 -13.13 1.05
CA MET A 41 6.18 -12.32 0.01
C MET A 41 5.77 -10.86 0.07
N LEU A 42 4.51 -10.56 0.36
CA LEU A 42 4.02 -9.19 0.53
C LEU A 42 4.65 -8.53 1.77
N GLU A 43 4.67 -9.22 2.90
CA GLU A 43 5.30 -8.76 4.15
C GLU A 43 6.80 -8.50 3.98
N ASP A 44 7.53 -9.43 3.33
CA ASP A 44 8.96 -9.28 3.02
C ASP A 44 9.23 -8.15 2.00
N SER A 45 8.27 -7.79 1.16
CA SER A 45 8.40 -6.69 0.20
C SER A 45 8.10 -5.34 0.84
N GLN A 46 7.17 -5.27 1.79
CA GLN A 46 6.93 -4.06 2.59
C GLN A 46 8.14 -3.70 3.45
N ARG A 47 8.74 -4.70 4.12
CA ARG A 47 9.95 -4.48 4.94
C ARG A 47 11.13 -3.94 4.12
N ARG A 48 11.29 -4.39 2.86
CA ARG A 48 12.31 -3.87 1.94
C ARG A 48 11.98 -2.46 1.42
N ALA A 49 10.70 -2.14 1.23
CA ALA A 49 10.27 -0.79 0.84
C ALA A 49 10.46 0.24 1.95
N GLU A 50 10.39 -0.17 3.23
CA GLU A 50 10.70 0.68 4.38
C GLU A 50 12.21 0.94 4.54
N GLU A 51 13.06 -0.03 4.20
CA GLU A 51 14.53 0.14 4.21
C GLU A 51 15.04 1.01 3.02
N GLU A 52 14.34 1.04 1.89
CA GLU A 52 14.68 1.87 0.72
C GLU A 52 14.15 3.32 0.83
N ASN A 53 13.06 3.55 1.57
CA ASN A 53 12.47 4.89 1.75
C ASN A 53 13.29 5.84 2.64
N GLY A 54 14.47 5.44 3.09
CA GLY A 54 15.43 6.31 3.79
C GLY A 54 16.14 7.31 2.88
N LYS A 55 16.08 7.14 1.55
CA LYS A 55 16.61 8.14 0.60
C LYS A 55 15.46 8.79 -0.14
N LYS A 56 14.91 9.83 0.47
CA LYS A 56 14.17 10.89 -0.21
C LYS A 56 14.93 11.31 -1.47
N ILE A 57 14.46 10.89 -2.64
CA ILE A 57 14.85 11.46 -3.93
C ILE A 57 14.18 12.84 -4.04
N THR A 58 14.60 13.77 -3.17
CA THR A 58 14.27 15.20 -3.24
C THR A 58 15.33 15.89 -4.11
N GLY A 59 15.65 15.32 -5.27
CA GLY A 59 16.81 15.71 -6.08
C GLY A 59 16.58 15.86 -7.58
N ASP A 60 15.48 15.36 -8.14
CA ASP A 60 15.36 15.24 -9.61
C ASP A 60 14.31 16.16 -10.25
N ILE A 61 13.68 17.06 -9.49
CA ILE A 61 12.81 18.12 -10.08
C ILE A 61 13.60 19.44 -10.10
N PRO A 62 14.29 19.79 -11.20
CA PRO A 62 14.84 21.13 -11.36
C PRO A 62 13.66 22.09 -11.54
N GLY A 63 13.44 22.97 -10.57
CA GLY A 63 12.40 24.00 -10.67
C GLY A 63 11.85 24.43 -9.32
N PRO A 64 10.85 25.33 -9.32
CA PRO A 64 10.30 25.94 -8.10
C PRO A 64 9.79 24.93 -7.06
N LEU A 65 9.53 23.69 -7.50
CA LEU A 65 8.99 22.60 -6.69
C LEU A 65 10.06 21.78 -5.93
N GLN A 66 11.33 22.21 -5.94
CA GLN A 66 12.41 21.49 -5.26
C GLN A 66 12.39 21.75 -3.74
N GLY A 67 11.72 20.88 -3.00
CA GLY A 67 12.19 20.43 -1.68
C GLY A 67 12.05 21.31 -0.42
N SER A 68 11.00 22.11 -0.19
CA SER A 68 10.86 22.78 1.12
C SER A 68 9.45 23.03 1.67
N GLY A 69 8.40 22.44 1.10
CA GLY A 69 7.03 22.71 1.55
C GLY A 69 6.51 24.01 0.92
N GLN A 70 6.26 23.94 -0.39
CA GLN A 70 5.53 25.02 -1.04
C GLN A 70 4.10 25.04 -0.52
N ASP A 71 3.68 26.23 -0.11
CA ASP A 71 2.30 26.50 0.26
C ASP A 71 1.37 26.22 -0.94
N MET A 72 0.16 25.71 -0.67
CA MET A 72 -0.84 25.42 -1.70
C MET A 72 -1.11 26.66 -2.57
N VAL A 73 -1.07 27.86 -1.99
CA VAL A 73 -1.23 29.13 -2.69
C VAL A 73 -0.12 29.32 -3.72
N SER A 74 1.13 29.03 -3.36
CA SER A 74 2.29 29.14 -4.26
C SER A 74 2.21 28.14 -5.42
N ILE A 75 1.72 26.92 -5.18
CA ILE A 75 1.48 25.93 -6.24
C ILE A 75 0.36 26.38 -7.17
N LEU A 76 -0.76 26.86 -6.60
CA LEU A 76 -1.90 27.34 -7.38
C LEU A 76 -1.56 28.58 -8.20
N GLN A 77 -0.74 29.50 -7.67
CA GLN A 77 -0.27 30.67 -8.41
C GLN A 77 0.65 30.28 -9.57
N LEU A 78 1.56 29.32 -9.36
CA LEU A 78 2.40 28.82 -10.45
C LEU A 78 1.54 28.18 -11.54
N VAL A 79 0.57 27.33 -11.17
CA VAL A 79 -0.37 26.73 -12.13
C VAL A 79 -1.16 27.81 -12.87
N GLN A 80 -1.64 28.84 -12.17
CA GLN A 80 -2.35 29.97 -12.79
C GLN A 80 -1.46 30.71 -13.78
N ASN A 81 -0.22 31.05 -13.42
CA ASN A 81 0.71 31.73 -14.32
C ASN A 81 1.05 30.89 -15.56
N LEU A 82 1.09 29.56 -15.42
CA LEU A 82 1.34 28.65 -16.54
C LEU A 82 0.09 28.45 -17.41
N MET A 83 -1.11 28.46 -16.83
CA MET A 83 -2.37 28.42 -17.57
C MET A 83 -2.73 29.75 -18.22
N HIS A 84 -2.31 30.87 -17.62
CA HIS A 84 -2.32 32.23 -18.19
C HIS A 84 -0.96 32.55 -18.82
N GLY A 85 -0.41 31.60 -19.59
CA GLY A 85 0.80 31.87 -20.35
C GLY A 85 0.56 33.06 -21.28
N ASP A 86 1.38 34.11 -21.14
CA ASP A 86 1.37 35.39 -21.84
C ASP A 86 0.32 35.47 -22.96
N GLU A 87 -0.90 35.84 -22.59
CA GLU A 87 -1.75 36.61 -23.49
C GLU A 87 -1.11 38.00 -23.58
N ASP A 88 0.08 38.07 -24.17
CA ASP A 88 0.57 39.29 -24.80
C ASP A 88 -0.39 39.57 -25.96
N GLU A 89 -1.50 40.24 -25.61
CA GLU A 89 -2.06 41.28 -26.44
C GLU A 89 -0.87 42.06 -27.02
N ALA A 90 -0.64 41.88 -28.33
CA ALA A 90 0.08 42.91 -29.07
C ALA A 90 -0.62 44.24 -28.75
N PRO A 91 0.09 45.25 -28.20
CA PRO A 91 -0.54 46.53 -27.94
C PRO A 91 -1.06 47.06 -29.28
N GLN A 92 -2.34 47.41 -29.31
CA GLN A 92 -2.94 48.09 -30.44
C GLN A 92 -2.07 49.30 -30.83
N SER A 93 -1.35 49.18 -31.94
CA SER A 93 -0.60 50.28 -32.51
C SER A 93 -1.58 51.26 -33.16
N THR A 94 -1.83 52.33 -32.43
CA THR A 94 -2.39 53.63 -32.85
C THR A 94 -2.17 53.97 -34.34
N ARG A 95 -3.26 54.11 -35.11
CA ARG A 95 -3.61 55.25 -36.00
C ARG A 95 -4.58 54.86 -37.13
#